data_AF-A0AAR5QIA0-F1
#
_entry.id   AF-A0AAR5QIA0-F1
#
_cell.length_a   1.000
_cell.length_b   1.000
_cell.length_c   1.000
_cell.angle_alpha   90.00
_cell.angle_beta   90.00
_cell.angle_gamma   90.00
#
_symmetry.space_group_name_H-M   'P 1'
#
loop_
_entity.id
_entity.type
_entity.pdbx_description
1 polymer ?
#
loop_
_entity_poly.entity_id
_entity_poly.type
_entity_poly.pdbx_seq_one_letter_code
_entity_poly.pdbx_strand_id
1 'polypeptide(L)'
;MALNLKLGRSGRKSAASGAERVGGLNRGLNSEFLSMDIKYPFRMGSFVSTAKSNDQLVDILLEADYIKSSLIESVFRAVDRAEYFLTGTRETAYKDLAWQRGNLHISSPRICATAMEALELVPGLSFLNMGSGTGYFSTMVGLILGINGINHGIEIHADVIDYAHQRLEDFKKFSGAIDAFDFCEPKFMQ
;
A
#
# COMPACT_ATOMS: atom_id res chain seq x y z
N MET A 1 6.94 64.17 6.42
CA MET A 1 8.07 65.13 6.40
C MET A 1 9.11 64.57 5.43
N ALA A 2 9.47 65.38 4.42
CA ALA A 2 10.20 65.02 3.17
C ALA A 2 11.59 64.41 3.41
N LEU A 3 12.16 63.59 2.51
CA LEU A 3 12.86 63.94 1.24
C LEU A 3 13.15 62.60 0.50
N ASN A 4 12.80 62.29 -0.77
CA ASN A 4 13.12 62.90 -2.08
C ASN A 4 14.64 63.21 -2.26
N LEU A 5 15.37 62.85 -3.33
CA LEU A 5 14.98 62.42 -4.68
C LEU A 5 16.24 61.86 -5.41
N LYS A 6 15.98 60.90 -6.32
CA LYS A 6 16.87 60.39 -7.38
C LYS A 6 17.29 61.49 -8.37
N LEU A 7 18.48 61.32 -8.94
CA LEU A 7 18.96 61.97 -10.16
C LEU A 7 18.47 61.23 -11.42
N GLY A 8 18.06 62.00 -12.43
CA GLY A 8 18.38 61.74 -13.84
C GLY A 8 17.36 60.96 -14.68
N ARG A 9 16.41 61.70 -15.30
CA ARG A 9 15.59 61.27 -16.46
C ARG A 9 16.28 61.62 -17.78
N SER A 10 16.01 60.83 -18.83
CA SER A 10 15.62 61.24 -20.20
C SER A 10 15.95 60.07 -21.16
N GLY A 11 15.10 59.54 -22.03
CA GLY A 11 13.75 59.90 -22.49
C GLY A 11 13.59 59.54 -23.99
N ARG A 12 12.36 59.17 -24.39
CA ARG A 12 11.78 59.02 -25.75
C ARG A 12 11.90 57.63 -26.42
N LYS A 13 10.90 57.07 -27.11
CA LYS A 13 9.50 57.40 -27.52
C LYS A 13 8.86 56.07 -28.05
N SER A 14 7.59 55.75 -27.75
CA SER A 14 6.38 55.71 -28.66
C SER A 14 6.52 54.80 -29.91
N ALA A 15 5.59 53.96 -30.39
CA ALA A 15 4.12 53.88 -30.39
C ALA A 15 3.69 52.41 -30.70
N ALA A 16 2.63 51.84 -30.13
CA ALA A 16 1.23 51.73 -30.62
C ALA A 16 0.91 50.67 -31.73
N SER A 17 -0.19 49.95 -31.46
CA SER A 17 -1.14 49.29 -32.37
C SER A 17 -1.03 47.78 -32.63
N GLY A 18 -2.21 47.15 -32.71
CA GLY A 18 -2.41 45.87 -33.42
C GLY A 18 -3.02 44.75 -32.58
N ALA A 19 -4.34 44.71 -32.49
CA ALA A 19 -5.09 43.60 -31.92
C ALA A 19 -5.23 42.47 -32.95
N GLU A 20 -5.04 41.21 -32.52
CA GLU A 20 -5.67 40.06 -33.17
C GLU A 20 -5.99 39.00 -32.11
N ARG A 21 -7.29 38.74 -31.94
CA ARG A 21 -7.84 37.62 -31.18
C ARG A 21 -7.87 36.41 -32.11
N VAL A 22 -7.21 35.33 -31.70
CA VAL A 22 -7.53 33.98 -32.19
C VAL A 22 -7.79 33.13 -30.96
N GLY A 23 -9.02 32.60 -30.90
CA GLY A 23 -9.49 31.76 -29.80
C GLY A 23 -8.83 30.39 -29.77
N GLY A 24 -8.78 29.80 -28.58
CA GLY A 24 -8.29 28.44 -28.41
C GLY A 24 -8.25 28.02 -26.94
N LEU A 25 -9.38 27.48 -26.47
CA LEU A 25 -9.52 26.56 -25.34
C LEU A 25 -8.87 26.92 -24.00
N ASN A 26 -9.70 27.53 -23.15
CA ASN A 26 -9.72 27.23 -21.72
C ASN A 26 -9.93 25.72 -21.53
N ARG A 27 -8.93 25.00 -21.01
CA ARG A 27 -9.17 23.78 -20.25
C ARG A 27 -8.60 24.00 -18.87
N GLY A 28 -9.52 24.26 -17.94
CA GLY A 28 -9.22 24.30 -16.52
C GLY A 28 -8.49 23.03 -16.13
N LEU A 29 -7.34 23.20 -15.47
CA LEU A 29 -6.76 22.17 -14.65
C LEU A 29 -7.79 21.88 -13.57
N ASN A 30 -8.50 20.77 -13.69
CA ASN A 30 -9.43 20.28 -12.69
C ASN A 30 -8.68 20.18 -11.36
N SER A 31 -9.18 20.90 -10.36
CA SER A 31 -8.66 20.93 -8.99
C SER A 31 -9.01 19.67 -8.19
N GLU A 32 -9.16 18.51 -8.84
CA GLU A 32 -9.51 17.24 -8.18
C GLU A 32 -8.29 16.39 -7.80
N PHE A 33 -7.06 16.88 -8.03
CA PHE A 33 -5.84 16.15 -7.67
C PHE A 33 -5.37 16.42 -6.22
N LEU A 34 -6.20 17.04 -5.38
CA LEU A 34 -5.83 17.51 -4.05
C LEU A 34 -6.92 17.27 -2.98
N SER A 35 -7.64 16.15 -3.08
CA SER A 35 -8.60 15.72 -2.06
C SER A 35 -8.60 14.20 -1.84
N MET A 36 -7.41 13.60 -1.74
CA MET A 36 -7.24 12.25 -1.17
C MET A 36 -6.72 12.29 0.28
N ASP A 37 -6.64 13.48 0.86
CA ASP A 37 -6.47 13.70 2.29
C ASP A 37 -7.86 13.93 2.92
N ILE A 38 -8.15 13.25 4.02
CA ILE A 38 -9.40 13.32 4.83
C ILE A 38 -10.53 12.34 4.41
N LYS A 39 -10.24 11.03 4.32
CA LYS A 39 -11.28 10.01 4.60
C LYS A 39 -10.90 9.01 5.71
N TYR A 40 -9.61 8.89 6.02
CA TYR A 40 -9.12 8.03 7.09
C TYR A 40 -8.15 8.83 7.96
N PRO A 41 -8.57 9.33 9.14
CA PRO A 41 -7.61 9.97 10.04
C PRO A 41 -6.56 8.92 10.44
N PHE A 42 -5.31 9.16 10.03
CA PHE A 42 -4.15 8.45 10.55
C PHE A 42 -4.06 8.75 12.06
N ARG A 43 -4.73 7.92 12.88
CA ARG A 43 -4.65 8.00 14.33
C ARG A 43 -3.23 7.59 14.74
N MET A 44 -2.37 8.57 14.95
CA MET A 44 -1.14 8.43 15.76
C MET A 44 -1.53 8.21 17.22
N GLY A 45 -2.10 7.04 17.50
CA GLY A 45 -2.28 6.51 18.84
C GLY A 45 -1.52 5.19 18.87
N SER A 46 -0.52 5.11 19.73
CA SER A 46 0.17 3.86 20.08
C SER A 46 -0.84 2.91 20.73
N PHE A 47 -1.64 2.22 19.93
CA PHE A 47 -2.28 0.98 20.35
C PHE A 47 -1.16 -0.05 20.38
N VAL A 48 -0.54 -0.25 21.54
CA VAL A 48 0.31 -1.42 21.76
C VAL A 48 -0.65 -2.60 21.72
N SER A 49 -0.84 -3.21 20.55
CA SER A 49 -1.65 -4.42 20.46
C SER A 49 -0.98 -5.49 21.31
N THR A 50 -1.74 -6.01 22.27
CA THR A 50 -1.36 -7.11 23.15
C THR A 50 -1.62 -8.48 22.49
N ALA A 51 -1.96 -8.49 21.20
CA ALA A 51 -2.28 -9.68 20.44
C ALA A 51 -1.17 -10.72 20.57
N LYS A 52 -1.57 -11.93 20.96
CA LYS A 52 -0.67 -13.08 21.11
C LYS A 52 -0.84 -14.11 19.99
N SER A 53 -1.85 -13.93 19.14
CA SER A 53 -2.13 -14.78 17.98
C SER A 53 -2.59 -13.95 16.79
N ASN A 54 -2.58 -14.56 15.60
CA ASN A 54 -3.11 -13.96 14.39
C ASN A 54 -4.59 -13.60 14.54
N ASP A 55 -5.41 -14.49 15.12
CA ASP A 55 -6.84 -14.22 15.34
C ASP A 55 -7.08 -12.99 16.21
N GLN A 56 -6.35 -12.83 17.31
CA GLN A 56 -6.49 -11.65 18.16
C GLN A 56 -6.07 -10.37 17.44
N LEU A 57 -5.05 -10.45 16.58
CA LEU A 57 -4.68 -9.32 15.74
C LEU A 57 -5.82 -8.95 14.78
N VAL A 58 -6.46 -9.94 14.15
CA VAL A 58 -7.59 -9.70 13.25
C VAL A 58 -8.79 -9.11 14.01
N ASP A 59 -9.10 -9.63 15.20
CA ASP A 59 -10.18 -9.11 16.06
C ASP A 59 -9.97 -7.62 16.38
N ILE A 60 -8.74 -7.24 16.74
CA ILE A 60 -8.39 -5.83 17.00
C ILE A 60 -8.56 -4.97 15.73
N LEU A 61 -8.20 -5.48 14.56
CA LEU A 61 -8.35 -4.75 13.30
C LEU A 61 -9.82 -4.58 12.87
N LEU A 62 -10.69 -5.55 13.19
CA LEU A 62 -12.14 -5.46 13.03
C LEU A 62 -12.75 -4.44 13.99
N GLU A 63 -12.42 -4.52 15.29
CA GLU A 63 -12.90 -3.59 16.31
C GLU A 63 -12.50 -2.13 16.00
N ALA A 64 -11.32 -1.94 15.40
CA ALA A 64 -10.82 -0.64 15.00
C ALA A 64 -11.29 -0.18 13.61
N ASP A 65 -12.18 -0.93 12.94
CA ASP A 65 -12.78 -0.61 11.64
C ASP A 65 -11.77 -0.49 10.47
N TYR A 66 -10.62 -1.18 10.59
CA TYR A 66 -9.62 -1.32 9.53
C TYR A 66 -9.91 -2.48 8.59
N ILE A 67 -10.49 -3.56 9.11
CA ILE A 67 -11.10 -4.65 8.32
C ILE A 67 -12.61 -4.49 8.44
N LYS A 68 -13.29 -4.55 7.31
CA LYS A 68 -14.73 -4.31 7.17
C LYS A 68 -15.41 -5.45 6.42
N SER A 69 -14.71 -6.00 5.43
CA SER A 69 -15.22 -7.04 4.55
C SER A 69 -14.96 -8.43 5.13
N SER A 70 -15.98 -9.28 5.16
CA SER A 70 -15.85 -10.67 5.65
C SER A 70 -14.84 -11.49 4.85
N LEU A 71 -14.71 -11.22 3.54
CA LEU A 71 -13.68 -11.83 2.71
C LEU A 71 -12.27 -11.45 3.19
N ILE A 72 -12.02 -10.17 3.45
CA ILE A 72 -10.71 -9.69 3.92
C ILE A 72 -10.41 -10.24 5.31
N GLU A 73 -11.39 -10.28 6.21
CA GLU A 73 -11.24 -10.95 7.50
C GLU A 73 -10.78 -12.42 7.31
N SER A 74 -11.49 -13.18 6.49
CA SER A 74 -11.19 -14.60 6.28
C SER A 74 -9.77 -14.82 5.74
N VAL A 75 -9.31 -13.96 4.83
CA VAL A 75 -7.97 -14.00 4.25
C VAL A 75 -6.90 -13.64 5.28
N PHE A 76 -7.15 -12.60 6.09
CA PHE A 76 -6.23 -12.22 7.17
C PHE A 76 -6.08 -13.34 8.20
N ARG A 77 -7.15 -14.08 8.52
CA ARG A 77 -7.09 -15.25 9.41
C ARG A 77 -6.37 -16.43 8.77
N ALA A 78 -6.56 -16.64 7.47
CA ALA A 78 -5.98 -17.75 6.71
C ALA A 78 -4.46 -17.63 6.50
N VAL A 79 -3.92 -16.40 6.49
CA VAL A 79 -2.48 -16.15 6.31
C VAL A 79 -1.88 -15.62 7.61
N ASP A 80 -1.35 -16.53 8.43
CA ASP A 80 -0.69 -16.15 9.68
C ASP A 80 0.55 -15.30 9.40
N ARG A 81 0.49 -14.04 9.84
CA ARG A 81 1.55 -13.06 9.69
C ARG A 81 2.90 -13.54 10.23
N ALA A 82 2.92 -14.33 11.31
CA ALA A 82 4.15 -14.80 11.94
C ALA A 82 4.92 -15.83 11.10
N GLU A 83 4.29 -16.50 10.14
CA GLU A 83 4.98 -17.43 9.23
C GLU A 83 5.93 -16.70 8.26
N TYR A 84 5.67 -15.41 8.02
CA TYR A 84 6.48 -14.58 7.14
C TYR A 84 7.64 -13.90 7.88
N PHE A 85 7.72 -14.02 9.20
CA PHE A 85 8.82 -13.51 10.02
C PHE A 85 9.98 -14.50 10.08
N LEU A 86 11.17 -13.98 10.39
CA LEU A 86 12.31 -14.84 10.70
C LEU A 86 12.06 -15.62 11.99
N THR A 87 12.61 -16.84 12.03
CA THR A 87 12.58 -17.70 13.22
C THR A 87 13.13 -16.95 14.44
N GLY A 88 12.39 -16.98 15.54
CA GLY A 88 12.77 -16.30 16.78
C GLY A 88 12.39 -14.81 16.86
N THR A 89 11.60 -14.29 15.92
CA THR A 89 11.04 -12.92 15.99
C THR A 89 9.50 -12.89 16.01
N ARG A 90 8.87 -14.06 16.17
CA ARG A 90 7.42 -14.26 16.07
C ARG A 90 6.63 -13.50 17.12
N GLU A 91 7.21 -13.27 18.30
CA GLU A 91 6.57 -12.54 19.40
C GLU A 91 6.25 -11.07 19.06
N THR A 92 6.86 -10.54 18.00
CA THR A 92 6.56 -9.19 17.50
C THR A 92 5.63 -9.18 16.29
N ALA A 93 5.28 -10.34 15.73
CA ALA A 93 4.53 -10.43 14.48
C ALA A 93 3.12 -9.86 14.59
N TYR A 94 2.48 -10.02 15.74
CA TYR A 94 1.10 -9.57 15.99
C TYR A 94 0.99 -8.16 16.57
N LYS A 95 2.12 -7.47 16.66
CA LYS A 95 2.13 -6.04 17.01
C LYS A 95 1.76 -5.24 15.78
N ASP A 96 0.96 -4.19 15.95
CA ASP A 96 0.63 -3.27 14.85
C ASP A 96 1.80 -2.32 14.53
N LEU A 97 2.89 -2.94 14.08
CA LEU A 97 4.16 -2.30 13.74
C LEU A 97 4.65 -2.90 12.42
N ALA A 98 5.28 -2.05 11.62
CA ALA A 98 6.11 -2.53 10.53
C ALA A 98 7.31 -3.29 11.12
N TRP A 99 7.75 -4.32 10.41
CA TRP A 99 8.90 -5.11 10.81
C TRP A 99 9.95 -5.08 9.70
N GLN A 100 11.21 -4.90 10.10
CA GLN A 100 12.34 -4.89 9.19
C GLN A 100 13.55 -5.59 9.82
N ARG A 101 14.19 -6.47 9.04
CA ARG A 101 15.45 -7.14 9.39
C ARG A 101 16.30 -7.29 8.13
N GLY A 102 17.41 -6.55 8.05
CA GLY A 102 18.17 -6.45 6.81
C GLY A 102 17.31 -5.89 5.69
N ASN A 103 17.28 -6.58 4.55
CA ASN A 103 16.46 -6.22 3.39
C ASN A 103 14.99 -6.70 3.52
N LEU A 104 14.69 -7.60 4.46
CA LEU A 104 13.33 -8.10 4.67
C LEU A 104 12.47 -7.03 5.32
N HIS A 105 11.29 -6.78 4.75
CA HIS A 105 10.32 -5.83 5.25
C HIS A 105 8.90 -6.39 5.18
N ILE A 106 8.11 -6.11 6.22
CA ILE A 106 6.66 -6.37 6.26
C ILE A 106 5.96 -5.14 6.82
N SER A 107 5.08 -4.54 6.01
CA SER A 107 4.22 -3.41 6.42
C SER A 107 3.37 -3.75 7.63
N SER A 108 2.96 -2.74 8.42
CA SER A 108 2.11 -3.00 9.58
C SER A 108 0.78 -3.67 9.17
N PRO A 109 0.18 -4.51 10.02
CA PRO A 109 -1.10 -5.15 9.74
C PRO A 109 -2.19 -4.16 9.33
N ARG A 110 -2.26 -3.00 10.01
CA ARG A 110 -3.21 -1.93 9.70
C ARG A 110 -3.05 -1.38 8.29
N ILE A 111 -1.81 -1.15 7.85
CA ILE A 111 -1.53 -0.66 6.50
C ILE A 111 -1.96 -1.71 5.48
N CYS A 112 -1.65 -2.99 5.72
CA CYS A 112 -2.09 -4.08 4.85
C CYS A 112 -3.63 -4.15 4.76
N ALA A 113 -4.34 -4.05 5.90
CA ALA A 113 -5.81 -4.11 5.93
C ALA A 113 -6.42 -2.94 5.16
N THR A 114 -5.93 -1.72 5.42
CA THR A 114 -6.40 -0.51 4.74
C THR A 114 -6.17 -0.59 3.23
N ALA A 115 -5.01 -1.06 2.81
CA ALA A 115 -4.71 -1.26 1.39
C ALA A 115 -5.62 -2.31 0.76
N MET A 116 -5.86 -3.42 1.44
CA MET A 116 -6.69 -4.52 0.92
C MET A 116 -8.15 -4.11 0.73
N GLU A 117 -8.72 -3.36 1.69
CA GLU A 117 -10.07 -2.79 1.57
C GLU A 117 -10.15 -1.76 0.43
N ALA A 118 -9.11 -0.95 0.23
CA ALA A 118 -9.09 0.09 -0.79
C ALA A 118 -8.86 -0.44 -2.22
N LEU A 119 -8.26 -1.61 -2.37
CA LEU A 119 -7.95 -2.20 -3.69
C LEU A 119 -9.19 -2.83 -4.36
N GLU A 120 -10.28 -3.04 -3.62
CA GLU A 120 -11.54 -3.62 -4.12
C GLU A 120 -11.31 -4.90 -4.96
N LEU A 121 -10.42 -5.76 -4.46
CA LEU A 121 -9.97 -6.97 -5.18
C LEU A 121 -11.14 -7.94 -5.39
N VAL A 122 -11.26 -8.44 -6.62
CA VAL A 122 -12.21 -9.49 -6.98
C VAL A 122 -11.51 -10.62 -7.75
N PRO A 123 -12.10 -11.84 -7.78
CA PRO A 123 -11.51 -12.95 -8.51
C PRO A 123 -11.27 -12.65 -9.99
N GLY A 124 -10.13 -13.12 -10.52
CA GLY A 124 -9.75 -12.95 -11.94
C GLY A 124 -9.04 -11.64 -12.27
N LEU A 125 -8.86 -10.71 -11.32
CA LEU A 125 -8.10 -9.49 -11.57
C LEU A 125 -6.59 -9.75 -11.72
N SER A 126 -5.91 -8.76 -12.30
CA SER A 126 -4.45 -8.68 -12.35
C SER A 126 -3.94 -7.72 -11.28
N PHE A 127 -2.95 -8.15 -10.51
CA PHE A 127 -2.35 -7.41 -9.42
C PHE A 127 -0.83 -7.36 -9.55
N LEU A 128 -0.26 -6.18 -9.30
CA LEU A 128 1.17 -5.92 -9.29
C LEU A 128 1.57 -5.31 -7.95
N ASN A 129 2.47 -5.98 -7.23
CA ASN A 129 3.02 -5.52 -5.96
C ASN A 129 4.46 -5.03 -6.17
N MET A 130 4.67 -3.72 -6.09
CA MET A 130 6.00 -3.09 -6.17
C MET A 130 6.64 -3.07 -4.78
N GLY A 131 7.74 -3.80 -4.59
CA GLY A 131 8.34 -4.05 -3.27
C GLY A 131 7.61 -5.18 -2.55
N SER A 132 7.60 -6.38 -3.15
CA SER A 132 6.84 -7.51 -2.62
C SER A 132 7.34 -8.02 -1.26
N GLY A 133 8.57 -7.66 -0.86
CA GLY A 133 9.13 -7.99 0.44
C GLY A 133 9.07 -9.49 0.71
N THR A 134 8.58 -9.88 1.89
CA THR A 134 8.49 -11.30 2.27
C THR A 134 7.43 -12.11 1.51
N GLY A 135 6.63 -11.48 0.64
CA GLY A 135 5.53 -12.14 -0.06
C GLY A 135 4.23 -12.26 0.74
N TYR A 136 4.19 -11.77 1.98
CA TYR A 136 2.99 -11.82 2.85
C TYR A 136 1.76 -11.20 2.19
N PHE A 137 1.88 -9.95 1.74
CA PHE A 137 0.77 -9.24 1.12
C PHE A 137 0.33 -9.88 -0.20
N SER A 138 1.29 -10.26 -1.04
CA SER A 138 1.02 -10.95 -2.30
C SER A 138 0.33 -12.32 -2.09
N THR A 139 0.64 -13.04 -1.01
CA THR A 139 -0.05 -14.30 -0.70
C THR A 139 -1.51 -14.05 -0.32
N MET A 140 -1.79 -13.07 0.54
CA MET A 140 -3.16 -12.69 0.90
C MET A 140 -3.97 -12.29 -0.33
N VAL A 141 -3.40 -11.46 -1.21
CA VAL A 141 -4.05 -11.08 -2.47
C VAL A 141 -4.32 -12.30 -3.35
N GLY A 142 -3.39 -13.27 -3.37
CA GLY A 142 -3.56 -14.50 -4.13
C GLY A 142 -4.83 -15.29 -3.77
N LEU A 143 -5.20 -15.33 -2.49
CA LEU A 143 -6.42 -15.99 -2.01
C LEU A 143 -7.70 -15.26 -2.43
N ILE A 144 -7.63 -13.96 -2.71
CA ILE A 144 -8.79 -13.18 -3.18
C ILE A 144 -8.95 -13.31 -4.70
N LEU A 145 -7.84 -13.30 -5.43
CA LEU A 145 -7.84 -13.34 -6.89
C LEU A 145 -8.26 -14.70 -7.47
N GLY A 146 -8.01 -15.79 -6.74
CA GLY A 146 -8.36 -17.15 -7.15
C GLY A 146 -7.66 -17.63 -8.42
N ILE A 147 -8.01 -18.84 -8.89
CA ILE A 147 -7.27 -19.53 -9.97
C ILE A 147 -7.14 -18.77 -11.30
N ASN A 148 -8.06 -17.84 -11.56
CA ASN A 148 -8.12 -17.08 -12.82
C ASN A 148 -7.39 -15.73 -12.72
N GLY A 149 -6.83 -15.39 -11.57
CA GLY A 149 -6.12 -14.14 -11.35
C GLY A 149 -4.71 -14.11 -11.91
N ILE A 150 -4.11 -12.92 -11.89
CA ILE A 150 -2.69 -12.70 -12.14
C ILE A 150 -2.10 -11.95 -10.95
N ASN A 151 -1.02 -12.47 -10.37
CA ASN A 151 -0.41 -11.91 -9.16
C ASN A 151 1.11 -11.83 -9.33
N HIS A 152 1.64 -10.63 -9.49
CA HIS A 152 3.06 -10.39 -9.71
C HIS A 152 3.64 -9.52 -8.59
N GLY A 153 4.81 -9.90 -8.08
CA GLY A 153 5.59 -9.12 -7.13
C GLY A 153 6.95 -8.75 -7.71
N ILE A 154 7.33 -7.49 -7.59
CA ILE A 154 8.66 -6.98 -7.97
C ILE A 154 9.44 -6.67 -6.70
N GLU A 155 10.68 -7.14 -6.60
CA GLU A 155 11.56 -6.90 -5.47
C GLU A 155 13.00 -6.72 -5.94
N ILE A 156 13.71 -5.72 -5.44
CA ILE A 156 15.05 -5.36 -5.95
C ILE A 156 16.15 -6.26 -5.38
N HIS A 157 15.89 -6.87 -4.22
CA HIS A 157 16.85 -7.67 -3.48
C HIS A 157 16.65 -9.17 -3.76
N ALA A 158 17.64 -9.81 -4.41
CA ALA A 158 17.58 -11.22 -4.76
C ALA A 158 17.39 -12.14 -3.53
N ASP A 159 18.03 -11.82 -2.41
CA ASP A 159 17.87 -12.55 -1.14
C ASP A 159 16.44 -12.46 -0.59
N VAL A 160 15.73 -11.36 -0.85
CA VAL A 160 14.34 -11.17 -0.45
C VAL A 160 13.39 -11.93 -1.37
N ILE A 161 13.68 -12.00 -2.68
CA ILE A 161 12.93 -12.82 -3.64
C ILE A 161 12.99 -14.30 -3.23
N ASP A 162 14.19 -14.81 -2.95
CA ASP A 162 14.39 -16.19 -2.53
C ASP A 162 13.62 -16.49 -1.24
N TYR A 163 13.64 -15.55 -0.28
CA TYR A 163 12.86 -15.65 0.95
C TYR A 163 11.35 -15.68 0.67
N ALA A 164 10.84 -14.82 -0.21
CA ALA A 164 9.43 -14.77 -0.57
C ALA A 164 8.95 -16.09 -1.22
N HIS A 165 9.75 -16.66 -2.11
CA HIS A 165 9.48 -17.99 -2.69
C HIS A 165 9.46 -19.09 -1.63
N GLN A 166 10.43 -19.07 -0.70
CA GLN A 166 10.45 -20.05 0.39
C GLN A 166 9.20 -19.94 1.27
N ARG A 167 8.77 -18.73 1.64
CA ARG A 167 7.54 -18.50 2.42
C ARG A 167 6.29 -18.92 1.68
N LEU A 168 6.22 -18.69 0.37
CA LEU A 168 5.12 -19.16 -0.47
C LEU A 168 5.03 -20.68 -0.49
N GLU A 169 6.15 -21.36 -0.65
CA GLU A 169 6.19 -22.84 -0.63
C GLU A 169 5.86 -23.40 0.74
N ASP A 170 6.29 -22.75 1.83
CA ASP A 170 5.90 -23.12 3.18
C ASP A 170 4.38 -22.95 3.39
N PHE A 171 3.82 -21.82 2.93
CA PHE A 171 2.37 -21.59 2.97
C PHE A 171 1.61 -22.70 2.23
N LYS A 172 2.04 -23.06 1.03
CA LYS A 172 1.41 -24.12 0.22
C LYS A 172 1.46 -25.50 0.89
N LYS A 173 2.51 -25.78 1.66
CA LYS A 173 2.72 -27.09 2.32
C LYS A 173 2.01 -27.21 3.65
N PHE A 174 1.95 -26.13 4.42
CA PHE A 174 1.55 -26.17 5.83
C PHE A 174 0.22 -25.46 6.12
N SER A 175 -0.27 -24.60 5.22
CA SER A 175 -1.52 -23.89 5.44
C SER A 175 -2.73 -24.68 4.94
N GLY A 176 -3.73 -24.87 5.80
CA GLY A 176 -5.04 -25.38 5.41
C GLY A 176 -5.84 -24.41 4.52
N ALA A 177 -5.35 -23.18 4.32
CA ALA A 177 -5.97 -22.21 3.43
C ALA A 177 -6.02 -22.71 1.98
N ILE A 178 -5.06 -23.53 1.54
CA ILE A 178 -5.04 -24.08 0.17
C ILE A 178 -6.24 -24.98 -0.11
N ASP A 179 -6.80 -25.63 0.91
CA ASP A 179 -7.99 -26.47 0.76
C ASP A 179 -9.30 -25.65 0.81
N ALA A 180 -9.24 -24.45 1.38
CA ALA A 180 -10.41 -23.61 1.63
C ALA A 180 -10.60 -22.49 0.59
N PHE A 181 -9.54 -22.13 -0.14
CA PHE A 181 -9.53 -21.02 -1.09
C PHE A 181 -9.00 -21.45 -2.45
N ASP A 182 -9.59 -20.89 -3.51
CA ASP A 182 -8.89 -20.80 -4.79
C ASP A 182 -7.67 -19.88 -4.62
N PHE A 183 -6.53 -20.26 -5.19
CA PHE A 183 -5.27 -19.55 -4.97
C PHE A 183 -4.59 -19.12 -6.27
N CYS A 184 -4.41 -17.81 -6.43
CA CYS A 184 -3.53 -17.22 -7.43
C CYS A 184 -2.10 -17.12 -6.88
N GLU A 185 -1.27 -18.11 -7.21
CA GLU A 185 0.13 -18.13 -6.76
C GLU A 185 0.87 -16.86 -7.21
N PRO A 186 1.47 -16.08 -6.28
CA PRO A 186 2.26 -14.91 -6.65
C PRO A 186 3.56 -15.31 -7.33
N LYS A 187 3.92 -14.59 -8.40
CA LYS A 187 5.23 -14.72 -9.05
C LYS A 187 6.12 -13.55 -8.66
N PHE A 188 7.21 -13.84 -7.96
CA PHE A 188 8.21 -12.85 -7.54
C PHE A 188 9.33 -12.73 -8.57
N MET A 189 9.66 -11.50 -8.96
CA MET A 189 10.64 -11.15 -10.00
C MET A 189 11.50 -9.96 -9.55
N GLN A 190 12.70 -9.84 -10.11
CA GLN A 190 13.62 -8.73 -9.87
C GLN A 190 13.49 -7.64 -10.93
#